data_AF-A0A6B3CAN4-F1
#
_entry.id   AF-A0A6B3CAN4-F1
#
_cell.length_a   1.000
_cell.length_b   1.000
_cell.length_c   1.000
_cell.angle_alpha   90.00
_cell.angle_beta   90.00
_cell.angle_gamma   90.00
#
_symmetry.space_group_name_H-M   'P 1'
#
loop_
_entity.id
_entity.type
_entity.pdbx_description
1 polymer ?
#
loop_
_entity_poly.entity_id
_entity_poly.type
_entity_poly.pdbx_seq_one_letter_code
_entity_poly.pdbx_strand_id
1 'polypeptide(L)'
;VAQKFATYGSAKTGWVYEIHAPGGIDVNATARVNNYNSPYLWNKEVDFPGGVKGRYIKGACKFRLTHTDPQTKVNTYEELGCKNNDGFAPYATDDAA
;
A
#
# COMPACT_ATOMS: atom_id res chain seq x y z
N VAL A 1 -4.43 7.38 -0.44
CA VAL A 1 -4.05 6.73 -1.73
C VAL A 1 -4.41 5.25 -1.71
N ALA A 2 -3.87 4.45 -0.78
CA ALA A 2 -4.07 2.99 -0.75
C ALA A 2 -5.55 2.53 -0.76
N GLN A 3 -6.43 3.15 0.03
CA GLN A 3 -7.86 2.77 0.08
C GLN A 3 -8.55 2.84 -1.29
N LYS A 4 -8.20 3.83 -2.12
CA LYS A 4 -8.76 4.01 -3.47
C LYS A 4 -8.43 2.82 -4.36
N PHE A 5 -7.19 2.34 -4.29
CA PHE A 5 -6.74 1.18 -5.06
C PHE A 5 -7.30 -0.13 -4.50
N ALA A 6 -7.32 -0.28 -3.17
CA ALA A 6 -7.83 -1.47 -2.50
C ALA A 6 -9.32 -1.72 -2.80
N THR A 7 -10.10 -0.66 -2.95
CA THR A 7 -11.57 -0.73 -3.16
C THR A 7 -11.99 -0.57 -4.63
N TYR A 8 -11.05 -0.69 -5.57
CA TYR A 8 -11.37 -0.69 -6.99
C TYR A 8 -12.16 -1.95 -7.40
N GLY A 9 -12.83 -1.91 -8.55
CA GLY A 9 -13.66 -3.03 -9.04
C GLY A 9 -15.10 -3.04 -8.53
N SER A 10 -15.80 -4.15 -8.78
CA SER A 10 -17.24 -4.31 -8.48
C SER A 10 -17.52 -4.54 -6.99
N ALA A 11 -16.61 -5.20 -6.28
CA ALA A 11 -16.79 -5.52 -4.86
C ALA A 11 -16.77 -4.29 -3.94
N LYS A 12 -16.11 -3.20 -4.37
CA LYS A 12 -15.94 -1.95 -3.58
C LYS A 12 -15.33 -2.15 -2.19
N THR A 13 -14.69 -3.29 -1.95
CA THR A 13 -14.04 -3.62 -0.69
C THR A 13 -12.64 -4.16 -0.93
N GLY A 14 -11.70 -3.84 -0.04
CA GLY A 14 -10.37 -4.42 -0.06
C GLY A 14 -9.57 -4.14 1.19
N TRP A 15 -8.38 -4.72 1.26
CA TRP A 15 -7.48 -4.64 2.40
C TRP A 15 -6.39 -3.60 2.16
N VAL A 16 -6.11 -2.79 3.18
CA VAL A 16 -4.98 -1.86 3.21
C VAL A 16 -4.01 -2.34 4.26
N TYR A 17 -2.78 -2.63 3.84
CA TYR A 17 -1.71 -3.14 4.69
C TYR A 17 -0.78 -2.02 5.12
N GLU A 18 -0.33 -2.04 6.37
CA GLU A 18 0.78 -1.22 6.86
C GLU A 18 2.06 -2.07 6.82
N ILE A 19 3.07 -1.60 6.06
CA ILE A 19 4.31 -2.35 5.79
C ILE A 19 5.51 -1.50 6.19
N HIS A 20 6.41 -2.10 6.97
CA HIS A 20 7.68 -1.52 7.43
C HIS A 20 8.80 -2.42 6.91
N ALA A 21 9.25 -2.18 5.67
CA ALA A 21 10.26 -3.00 5.01
C ALA A 21 11.52 -2.17 4.70
N PRO A 22 12.73 -2.78 4.80
CA PRO A 22 13.96 -2.13 4.36
C PRO A 22 14.07 -2.14 2.82
N GLY A 23 14.88 -1.22 2.29
CA GLY A 23 15.15 -1.14 0.86
C GLY A 23 13.95 -0.61 0.06
N GLY A 24 13.64 -1.30 -1.03
CA GLY A 24 12.66 -0.84 -2.01
C GLY A 24 13.22 0.21 -2.97
N ILE A 25 12.54 0.42 -4.09
CA ILE A 25 12.89 1.39 -5.11
C ILE A 25 11.83 2.49 -5.10
N ASP A 26 12.21 3.70 -4.72
CA ASP A 26 11.34 4.88 -4.89
C ASP A 26 11.20 5.19 -6.40
N VAL A 27 10.01 4.95 -6.94
CA VAL A 27 9.72 5.12 -8.36
C VAL A 27 9.79 6.60 -8.76
N ASN A 28 9.38 7.51 -7.88
CA ASN A 28 9.41 8.94 -8.17
C ASN A 28 10.85 9.47 -8.18
N ALA A 29 11.70 9.01 -7.27
CA ALA A 29 13.12 9.34 -7.26
C ALA A 29 13.82 8.79 -8.51
N THR A 30 13.51 7.54 -8.88
CA THR A 30 14.02 6.89 -10.09
C THR A 30 13.60 7.63 -11.36
N ALA A 31 12.33 8.01 -11.46
CA ALA A 31 11.79 8.77 -12.59
C ALA A 31 12.50 10.13 -12.76
N ARG A 32 12.76 10.83 -11.65
CA ARG A 32 13.46 12.11 -11.65
C ARG A 32 14.89 12.00 -12.22
N VAL A 33 15.64 10.98 -11.79
CA VAL A 33 17.04 10.78 -12.25
C VAL A 33 17.09 10.41 -13.73
N ASN A 34 16.08 9.70 -14.24
CA ASN A 34 16.03 9.25 -15.64
C ASN A 34 15.27 10.20 -16.58
N ASN A 35 14.88 11.39 -16.11
CA ASN A 35 14.02 12.33 -16.85
C ASN A 35 12.77 11.66 -17.44
N TYR A 36 12.21 10.71 -16.70
CA TYR A 36 11.01 9.97 -17.09
C TYR A 36 9.77 10.62 -16.48
N ASN A 37 8.76 10.86 -17.31
CA ASN A 37 7.47 11.38 -16.88
C ASN A 37 6.40 10.29 -16.98
N SER A 38 5.57 10.17 -15.95
CA SER A 38 4.45 9.23 -15.91
C SER A 38 3.21 9.88 -15.29
N PRO A 39 2.00 9.59 -15.80
CA PRO A 39 0.75 10.05 -15.20
C PRO A 39 0.46 9.38 -13.85
N TYR A 40 1.30 8.45 -13.39
CA TYR A 40 1.09 7.65 -12.18
C TYR A 40 2.03 8.01 -11.01
N LEU A 41 2.93 8.99 -11.16
CA LEU A 41 3.86 9.38 -10.08
C LEU A 41 3.14 9.89 -8.81
N TRP A 42 1.87 10.26 -8.89
CA TRP A 42 1.06 10.60 -7.71
C TRP A 42 0.77 9.42 -6.78
N ASN A 43 1.02 8.18 -7.23
CA ASN A 43 0.86 6.97 -6.44
C ASN A 43 1.86 6.87 -5.28
N LYS A 44 2.99 7.60 -5.36
CA LYS A 44 4.09 7.53 -4.37
C LYS A 44 4.56 6.09 -4.17
N GLU A 45 4.82 5.42 -5.29
CA GLU A 45 5.11 3.99 -5.35
C GLU A 45 6.53 3.68 -4.87
N VAL A 46 6.63 2.59 -4.10
CA VAL A 46 7.90 1.97 -3.72
C VAL A 46 7.85 0.51 -4.12
N ASP A 47 8.69 0.14 -5.08
CA ASP A 47 8.73 -1.22 -5.61
C ASP A 47 9.66 -2.11 -4.80
N PHE A 48 9.23 -3.34 -4.52
CA PHE A 48 10.02 -4.36 -3.83
C PHE A 48 10.27 -5.55 -4.75
N PRO A 49 11.31 -5.50 -5.62
CA PRO A 49 11.76 -6.68 -6.35
C PRO A 49 12.07 -7.82 -5.36
N GLY A 50 11.51 -9.01 -5.61
CA GLY A 50 11.60 -10.15 -4.67
C GLY A 50 10.53 -10.19 -3.58
N GLY A 51 9.66 -9.17 -3.52
CA GLY A 51 8.50 -9.12 -2.64
C GLY A 51 8.80 -8.65 -1.22
N VAL A 52 7.78 -8.77 -0.36
CA VAL A 52 7.81 -8.32 1.03
C VAL A 52 7.56 -9.53 1.95
N LYS A 53 8.51 -9.82 2.85
CA LYS A 53 8.35 -10.88 3.86
C LYS A 53 7.24 -10.51 4.85
N GLY A 54 6.47 -11.50 5.32
CA GLY A 54 5.36 -11.30 6.25
C GLY A 54 5.75 -10.57 7.55
N ARG A 55 6.99 -10.74 8.05
CA ARG A 55 7.50 -10.03 9.24
C ARG A 55 7.52 -8.51 9.12
N TYR A 56 7.50 -7.98 7.88
CA TYR A 56 7.46 -6.55 7.62
C TYR A 56 6.03 -6.00 7.57
N ILE A 57 5.00 -6.85 7.59
CA ILE A 57 3.60 -6.43 7.58
C ILE A 57 3.15 -6.28 9.03
N LYS A 58 2.78 -5.07 9.45
CA LYS A 58 2.31 -4.80 10.82
C LYS A 58 0.87 -5.23 11.04
N GLY A 59 0.05 -5.07 10.02
CA GLY A 59 -1.37 -5.40 10.07
C GLY A 59 -2.10 -4.94 8.81
N ALA A 60 -3.40 -5.15 8.81
CA ALA A 60 -4.28 -4.74 7.72
C ALA A 60 -5.65 -4.31 8.24
N CYS A 61 -6.25 -3.32 7.58
CA CYS A 61 -7.63 -2.92 7.78
C CYS A 61 -8.42 -3.14 6.50
N LYS A 62 -9.63 -3.68 6.63
CA LYS A 62 -10.55 -3.85 5.49
C LYS A 62 -11.36 -2.58 5.34
N PHE A 63 -11.46 -2.06 4.12
CA PHE A 63 -12.26 -0.89 3.80
C PHE A 63 -13.33 -1.21 2.77
N ARG A 64 -14.43 -0.46 2.82
CA ARG A 64 -15.46 -0.38 1.78
C ARG A 64 -15.56 1.04 1.27
N LEU A 65 -15.59 1.24 -0.03
CA LEU A 65 -15.97 2.52 -0.65
C LEU A 65 -17.48 2.69 -0.51
N THR A 66 -17.92 3.69 0.25
CA THR A 66 -19.35 3.96 0.48
C THR A 66 -19.88 5.07 -0.41
N HIS A 67 -19.03 6.02 -0.78
CA HIS A 67 -19.42 7.13 -1.63
C HIS A 67 -18.24 7.68 -2.43
N THR A 68 -18.50 8.14 -3.65
CA THR A 68 -17.60 8.99 -4.44
C THR A 68 -18.35 10.25 -4.79
N ASP A 69 -17.86 11.39 -4.34
CA ASP A 69 -18.40 12.69 -4.70
C ASP A 69 -18.32 12.87 -6.23
N PRO A 70 -19.45 13.13 -6.92
CA PRO A 70 -19.47 13.22 -8.37
C PRO A 70 -18.74 14.45 -8.92
N GLN A 71 -18.56 15.51 -8.14
CA GLN A 71 -17.88 16.75 -8.53
C GLN A 71 -16.40 16.70 -8.16
N THR A 72 -16.08 16.46 -6.88
CA THR A 72 -14.72 16.53 -6.37
C THR A 72 -13.93 15.23 -6.58
N LYS A 73 -14.62 14.12 -6.88
CA LYS A 73 -14.05 12.77 -6.96
C LYS A 73 -13.38 12.31 -5.66
N VAL A 74 -13.72 12.96 -4.54
CA VAL A 74 -13.31 12.53 -3.20
C VAL A 74 -14.09 11.28 -2.82
N ASN A 75 -13.40 10.29 -2.28
CA ASN A 75 -13.98 9.03 -1.86
C ASN A 75 -14.17 9.02 -0.34
N THR A 76 -15.32 8.52 0.11
CA THR A 76 -15.62 8.22 1.51
C THR A 76 -15.55 6.71 1.72
N TYR A 77 -14.91 6.28 2.81
CA TYR A 77 -14.71 4.87 3.11
C TYR A 77 -15.28 4.51 4.49
N GLU A 78 -15.77 3.29 4.60
CA GLU A 78 -16.12 2.62 5.85
C GLU A 78 -14.98 1.63 6.20
N GLU A 79 -14.45 1.70 7.42
CA GLU A 79 -13.53 0.70 7.96
C GLU A 79 -14.34 -0.48 8.52
N LEU A 80 -14.13 -1.66 7.95
CA LEU A 80 -14.83 -2.90 8.31
C LEU A 80 -14.09 -3.73 9.37
N GLY A 81 -13.01 -3.17 9.93
CA GLY A 81 -12.20 -3.79 10.97
C GLY A 81 -10.75 -4.04 10.56
N CYS A 82 -9.91 -4.13 11.58
CA CYS A 82 -8.47 -4.30 11.45
C CYS A 82 -7.98 -5.58 12.14
N LYS A 83 -6.84 -6.07 11.65
CA LYS A 83 -6.09 -7.18 12.24
C LYS A 83 -4.61 -6.81 12.30
N ASN A 84 -4.03 -6.99 13.48
CA ASN A 84 -2.59 -6.92 13.66
C ASN A 84 -1.97 -8.27 13.26
N ASN A 85 -0.72 -8.22 12.84
CA ASN A 85 0.08 -9.41 12.58
C ASN A 85 0.97 -9.70 13.79
N ASP A 86 0.72 -10.80 14.50
CA ASP A 86 1.51 -11.19 15.67
C ASP A 86 2.97 -11.54 15.30
N GLY A 87 3.22 -11.87 14.03
CA GLY A 87 4.56 -12.09 13.47
C GLY A 87 5.28 -10.82 13.02
N PHE A 88 4.77 -9.63 13.33
CA PHE A 88 5.42 -8.37 12.95
C PHE A 88 6.75 -8.19 13.70
N ALA A 89 7.85 -8.28 12.96
CA ALA A 89 9.21 -8.22 13.48
C ALA A 89 10.14 -7.60 12.43
N PRO A 90 10.02 -6.28 12.14
CA PRO A 90 10.72 -5.65 11.03
C PRO A 90 12.24 -5.55 11.22
N TYR A 91 12.72 -5.70 12.45
CA TYR A 91 14.15 -5.64 12.80
C TYR A 91 14.74 -7.00 13.14
N ALA A 92 13.96 -8.09 13.03
CA ALA A 92 14.50 -9.43 13.19
C ALA A 92 15.43 -9.75 12.01
N THR A 93 16.64 -10.20 12.32
CA THR A 93 17.56 -10.73 11.32
C THR A 93 17.01 -12.05 10.79
N ASP A 94 17.19 -12.30 9.49
CA ASP A 94 17.09 -13.68 9.02
C ASP A 94 18.19 -14.47 9.72
N ASP A 95 17.84 -15.58 10.37
CA ASP A 95 18.86 -16.56 10.76
C ASP A 95 19.63 -16.92 9.49
N ALA A 96 20.96 -16.90 9.58
CA ALA A 96 21.82 -17.23 8.44
C ALA A 96 21.43 -18.62 7.92
N ALA A 97 20.87 -18.65 6.70
CA ALA A 97 20.50 -19.87 6.00
C ALA A 97 21.74 -20.62 5.50
#